data_AF-A0A539CSW1-F1
#
_entry.id   AF-A0A539CSW1-F1
#
_cell.length_a   1.000
_cell.length_b   1.000
_cell.length_c   1.000
_cell.angle_alpha   90.00
_cell.angle_beta   90.00
_cell.angle_gamma   90.00
#
_symmetry.space_group_name_H-M   'P 1'
#
loop_
_entity.id
_entity.type
_entity.pdbx_description
1 polymer ?
#
loop_
_entity_poly.entity_id
_entity_poly.type
_entity_poly.pdbx_seq_one_letter_code
_entity_poly.pdbx_strand_id
1 'polypeptide(L)'
;MIETLDLEKTFGLIDGDIFHGSLDLRQIFSARPMLGHADYPGPIAGLCLCGSGGHPGGGVTGAPGYNVAREILRDFKRKRMARAR
;
A
#
# COMPACT_ATOMS: atom_id res chain seq x y z
N MET A 1 -19.06 21.89 -7.02
CA MET A 1 -17.89 21.27 -7.67
C MET A 1 -16.87 21.06 -6.56
N ILE A 2 -16.25 19.89 -6.44
CA ILE A 2 -15.25 19.62 -5.40
C ILE A 2 -13.91 20.14 -5.92
N GLU A 3 -13.24 21.00 -5.16
CA GLU A 3 -11.93 21.53 -5.53
C GLU A 3 -10.79 20.63 -5.03
N THR A 4 -9.60 20.76 -5.61
CA THR A 4 -8.40 19.99 -5.19
C THR A 4 -8.07 20.22 -3.72
N LEU A 5 -8.23 21.46 -3.23
CA LEU A 5 -8.04 21.81 -1.83
C LEU A 5 -9.01 21.07 -0.89
N ASP A 6 -10.24 20.78 -1.35
CA ASP A 6 -11.20 20.00 -0.57
C ASP A 6 -10.75 18.55 -0.43
N LEU A 7 -10.18 17.97 -1.49
CA LEU A 7 -9.62 16.62 -1.48
C LEU A 7 -8.40 16.51 -0.58
N GLU A 8 -7.51 17.49 -0.62
CA GLU A 8 -6.32 17.53 0.23
C GLU A 8 -6.70 17.64 1.71
N LYS A 9 -7.62 18.55 2.07
CA LYS A 9 -8.08 18.73 3.45
C LYS A 9 -8.86 17.54 3.99
N THR A 10 -9.68 16.90 3.17
CA THR A 10 -10.59 15.83 3.62
C THR A 10 -9.90 14.47 3.64
N PHE A 11 -9.07 14.19 2.64
CA PHE A 11 -8.53 12.84 2.40
C PHE A 11 -7.00 12.79 2.44
N GLY A 12 -6.30 13.92 2.58
CA GLY A 12 -4.84 13.96 2.54
C GLY A 12 -4.27 13.73 1.14
N LEU A 13 -5.08 13.91 0.10
CA LEU A 13 -4.66 13.80 -1.31
C LEU A 13 -3.94 15.08 -1.70
N ILE A 14 -2.62 15.14 -1.49
CA ILE A 14 -1.79 16.29 -1.89
C ILE A 14 -2.02 16.58 -3.38
N ASP A 15 -2.30 17.84 -3.70
CA ASP A 15 -2.64 18.28 -5.07
C ASP A 15 -3.86 17.57 -5.69
N GLY A 16 -4.67 16.89 -4.88
CA GLY A 16 -5.80 16.06 -5.34
C GLY A 16 -5.39 14.73 -5.97
N ASP A 17 -4.16 14.26 -5.76
CA ASP A 17 -3.67 13.02 -6.36
C ASP A 17 -4.25 11.75 -5.70
N ILE A 18 -5.22 11.14 -6.38
CA ILE A 18 -5.88 9.91 -5.95
C ILE A 18 -4.93 8.71 -5.86
N PHE A 19 -3.75 8.78 -6.49
CA PHE A 19 -2.76 7.71 -6.48
C PHE A 19 -1.78 7.83 -5.31
N HIS A 20 -1.87 8.87 -4.45
CA HIS A 20 -0.94 9.10 -3.34
C HIS A 20 0.52 9.10 -3.82
N GLY A 21 0.79 9.69 -4.98
CA GLY A 21 2.08 9.70 -5.65
C GLY A 21 1.92 9.62 -7.17
N SER A 22 2.87 10.22 -7.88
CA SER A 22 2.94 10.27 -9.34
C SER A 22 2.83 8.89 -9.98
N LEU A 23 2.20 8.84 -11.15
CA LEU A 23 2.15 7.66 -12.02
C LEU A 23 3.27 7.71 -13.07
N ASP A 24 4.50 7.99 -12.62
CA ASP A 24 5.69 7.88 -13.45
C ASP A 24 6.35 6.50 -13.30
N LEU A 25 7.28 6.19 -14.22
CA LEU A 25 7.95 4.88 -14.27
C LEU A 25 8.69 4.52 -12.97
N ARG A 26 9.09 5.52 -12.15
CA ARG A 26 9.77 5.33 -10.87
C ARG A 26 8.79 5.21 -9.71
N GLN A 27 7.51 5.45 -9.93
CA GLN A 27 6.44 5.37 -8.94
C GLN A 27 5.27 4.53 -9.45
N ILE A 28 5.55 3.41 -10.13
CA ILE A 28 4.53 2.44 -10.55
C ILE A 28 5.00 1.00 -10.24
N PHE A 29 4.04 0.08 -10.07
CA PHE A 29 4.31 -1.33 -9.81
C PHE A 29 5.32 -1.55 -8.67
N SER A 30 6.40 -2.28 -8.93
CA SER A 30 7.37 -2.69 -7.92
C SER A 30 8.20 -1.54 -7.36
N ALA A 31 8.09 -0.35 -7.97
CA ALA A 31 8.72 0.86 -7.45
C ALA A 31 7.86 1.56 -6.38
N ARG A 32 6.66 1.04 -6.05
CA ARG A 32 5.79 1.54 -4.97
C ARG A 32 5.91 0.68 -3.69
N PRO A 33 6.09 1.30 -2.50
CA PRO A 33 6.39 2.72 -2.26
C PRO A 33 7.83 3.10 -2.63
N MET A 34 8.72 2.12 -2.60
CA MET A 34 10.10 2.22 -3.05
C MET A 34 10.58 0.82 -3.44
N LEU A 35 11.62 0.72 -4.26
CA LEU A 35 12.20 -0.56 -4.64
C LEU A 35 12.59 -1.38 -3.40
N GLY A 36 12.37 -2.70 -3.49
CA GLY A 36 12.59 -3.65 -2.39
C GLY A 36 11.45 -3.72 -1.37
N HIS A 37 10.39 -2.91 -1.51
CA HIS A 37 9.25 -2.90 -0.58
C HIS A 37 7.90 -3.22 -1.25
N ALA A 38 7.94 -3.75 -2.48
CA ALA A 38 6.76 -4.16 -3.23
C ALA A 38 6.12 -5.45 -2.72
N ASP A 39 6.84 -6.22 -1.92
CA ASP A 39 6.40 -7.52 -1.40
C ASP A 39 5.49 -7.43 -0.18
N TYR A 40 5.14 -6.21 0.26
CA TYR A 40 4.20 -5.82 1.34
C TYR A 40 4.75 -5.68 2.77
N PRO A 41 5.67 -6.52 3.29
CA PRO A 41 6.36 -6.22 4.53
C PRO A 41 7.07 -4.87 4.43
N GLY A 42 6.74 -3.98 5.35
CA GLY A 42 7.43 -2.70 5.47
C GLY A 42 8.80 -2.85 6.15
N PRO A 43 9.58 -1.76 6.17
CA PRO A 43 10.86 -1.73 6.89
C PRO A 43 10.67 -1.83 8.41
N ILE A 44 9.46 -1.57 8.91
CA ILE A 44 9.09 -1.70 10.31
C ILE A 44 8.34 -3.02 10.49
N ALA A 45 8.82 -3.86 11.40
CA ALA A 45 8.22 -5.15 11.68
C ALA A 45 6.76 -5.02 12.10
N GLY A 46 5.86 -5.75 11.43
CA GLY A 46 4.42 -5.71 11.69
C GLY A 46 3.68 -4.53 11.06
N LEU A 47 4.37 -3.64 10.34
CA LEU A 47 3.76 -2.54 9.58
C LEU A 47 3.86 -2.83 8.08
N CYS A 48 2.74 -2.74 7.37
CA CYS A 48 2.64 -2.92 5.93
C CYS A 48 1.94 -1.71 5.32
N LEU A 49 2.32 -1.34 4.09
CA LEU A 49 1.65 -0.27 3.35
C LEU A 49 0.56 -0.87 2.46
N CYS A 50 -0.68 -0.40 2.62
CA CYS A 50 -1.81 -0.74 1.74
C CYS A 50 -2.43 0.53 1.13
N GLY A 51 -3.31 0.34 0.15
CA GLY A 51 -4.00 1.45 -0.53
C GLY A 51 -3.25 1.99 -1.76
N SER A 52 -3.61 3.21 -2.17
CA SER A 52 -3.21 3.79 -3.46
C SER A 52 -1.70 3.90 -3.68
N GLY A 53 -0.96 4.20 -2.61
CA GLY A 53 0.51 4.32 -2.61
C GLY A 53 1.27 2.99 -2.57
N GLY A 54 0.58 1.86 -2.38
CA GLY A 54 1.21 0.53 -2.31
C GLY A 54 1.32 -0.17 -3.67
N HIS A 55 2.19 -1.17 -3.76
CA HIS A 55 2.25 -2.08 -4.92
C HIS A 55 0.90 -2.80 -5.12
N PRO A 56 0.42 -3.03 -6.35
CA PRO A 56 0.95 -2.62 -7.67
C PRO A 56 0.62 -1.17 -8.09
N GLY A 57 -0.20 -0.49 -7.30
CA GLY A 57 -0.75 0.82 -7.60
C GLY A 57 -2.22 0.90 -7.17
N GLY A 58 -2.71 2.13 -7.05
CA GLY A 58 -4.05 2.45 -6.61
C GLY A 58 -5.16 2.39 -7.66
N GLY A 59 -6.34 2.86 -7.27
CA GLY A 59 -7.56 2.86 -8.07
C GLY A 59 -8.63 1.90 -7.56
N VAL A 60 -9.59 1.53 -8.41
CA VAL A 60 -10.78 0.74 -8.04
C VAL A 60 -10.50 -0.77 -7.94
N THR A 61 -9.24 -1.20 -8.12
CA THR A 61 -8.89 -2.63 -8.16
C THR A 61 -8.86 -3.31 -6.79
N GLY A 62 -8.54 -2.58 -5.72
CA GLY A 62 -8.34 -3.14 -4.38
C GLY A 62 -7.10 -4.05 -4.24
N ALA A 63 -6.26 -4.17 -5.27
CA ALA A 63 -5.14 -5.12 -5.31
C ALA A 63 -4.11 -4.92 -4.17
N PRO A 64 -3.69 -3.70 -3.81
CA PRO A 64 -2.76 -3.49 -2.70
C PRO A 64 -3.31 -4.02 -1.36
N GLY A 65 -4.59 -3.75 -1.08
CA GLY A 65 -5.25 -4.22 0.13
C GLY A 65 -5.36 -5.74 0.19
N TYR A 66 -5.78 -6.37 -0.93
CA TYR A 66 -5.85 -7.83 -1.04
C TYR A 66 -4.50 -8.50 -0.78
N ASN A 67 -3.43 -7.97 -1.36
CA ASN A 67 -2.11 -8.58 -1.25
C ASN A 67 -1.49 -8.40 0.14
N VAL A 68 -1.66 -7.23 0.78
CA VAL A 68 -1.26 -7.01 2.18
C VAL A 68 -2.01 -7.98 3.11
N ALA A 69 -3.33 -8.11 2.96
CA ALA A 69 -4.12 -9.02 3.77
C ALA A 69 -3.64 -10.47 3.62
N ARG A 70 -3.32 -10.90 2.39
CA ARG A 70 -2.77 -12.23 2.11
C ARG A 70 -1.45 -12.46 2.83
N GLU A 71 -0.56 -11.47 2.85
CA GLU A 71 0.76 -11.60 3.49
C GLU A 71 0.65 -11.59 5.03
N ILE A 72 -0.20 -10.75 5.60
CA ILE A 72 -0.51 -10.76 7.03
C ILE A 72 -1.05 -12.13 7.47
N LEU A 73 -1.98 -12.72 6.70
CA LEU A 73 -2.52 -14.05 7.01
C LEU A 73 -1.44 -15.15 6.96
N ARG A 74 -0.47 -15.04 6.04
CA ARG A 74 0.67 -15.96 5.97
C ARG A 74 1.57 -15.83 7.20
N ASP A 75 1.88 -14.60 7.61
CA ASP A 75 2.70 -14.34 8.80
C ASP A 75 2.02 -14.88 10.08
N PHE A 76 0.72 -14.65 10.24
CA PHE A 76 -0.04 -15.22 11.36
C PHE A 76 0.01 -16.75 11.38
N LYS A 77 -0.18 -17.41 10.22
CA LYS A 77 -0.07 -18.88 10.12
C LYS A 77 1.32 -19.36 10.53
N ARG A 78 2.38 -18.70 10.07
CA ARG A 78 3.77 -19.02 10.40
C ARG A 78 4.03 -18.88 11.91
N LYS A 79 3.62 -17.76 12.52
CA LYS A 79 3.74 -17.53 13.97
C LYS A 79 2.98 -18.57 14.79
N ARG A 80 1.78 -18.95 14.35
CA ARG A 80 0.97 -19.99 15.01
C ARG A 80 1.67 -21.35 14.99
N MET A 81 2.27 -21.75 13.86
CA MET A 81 3.01 -23.02 13.76
C MET A 81 4.28 -23.01 14.59
N ALA A 82 5.01 -21.89 14.63
CA ALA A 82 6.21 -21.75 15.45
C ALA A 82 5.92 -21.91 16.95
N ARG A 83 4.76 -21.43 17.43
CA ARG A 83 4.32 -21.57 18.84
C ARG A 83 3.85 -22.98 19.20
N ALA A 84 3.48 -23.80 18.21
CA ALA A 84 2.98 -25.15 18.41
C ALA A 84 4.09 -26.23 18.39
N ARG A 85 5.33 -25.82 18.15
CA ARG A 85 6.54 -26.62 18.26
C ARG A 85 7.22 -26.36 19.59
#